data_AF-A0A5M8SY96-F1
#
_entry.id   AF-A0A5M8SY96-F1
#
_cell.length_a   1.000
_cell.length_b   1.000
_cell.length_c   1.000
_cell.angle_alpha   90.00
_cell.angle_beta   90.00
_cell.angle_gamma   90.00
#
_symmetry.space_group_name_H-M   'P 1'
#
loop_
_entity.id
_entity.type
_entity.pdbx_description
1 polymer ?
#
loop_
_entity_poly.entity_id
_entity_poly.type
_entity_poly.pdbx_seq_one_letter_code
_entity_poly.pdbx_strand_id
1 'polypeptide(L)'
;MAIVEAAMNKPEDLSRSLLSARRTGRKLLLMLGSLAVLAFGLPFAVDAVIAPWAFFMGGHFHLNPKWTGWGRMHSNTSGDYAIYITIAPSLGRGHSSTDIAGQGALCTQGGDKYSLSVAGSLEKGSGVDLQGRTATIYPHNYNPRRTGHNDPSLEFRGRWNNPDLVLEDEGSISRAFDSNGGLAKSNQAHPRIQEKVSLTLQEGSSSDFEAACAALKRD
;
A
#
# COMPACT_ATOMS: atom_id res chain seq x y z
N MET A 1 -57.38 56.75 14.55
CA MET A 1 -56.99 56.49 13.16
C MET A 1 -55.53 56.89 13.04
N ALA A 2 -54.61 55.95 13.29
CA ALA A 2 -53.16 56.20 13.23
C ALA A 2 -52.61 55.51 11.99
N ILE A 3 -52.04 56.32 11.10
CA ILE A 3 -51.49 55.91 9.81
C ILE A 3 -50.11 55.29 10.04
N VAL A 4 -49.89 54.18 9.36
CA VAL A 4 -48.67 53.39 9.26
C VAL A 4 -47.54 54.25 8.68
N GLU A 5 -46.40 54.35 9.37
CA GLU A 5 -45.16 54.83 8.76
C GLU A 5 -44.15 53.68 8.76
N ALA A 6 -44.21 52.89 7.68
CA ALA A 6 -43.24 51.86 7.39
C ALA A 6 -41.92 52.53 7.01
N ALA A 7 -40.91 52.42 7.88
CA ALA A 7 -39.55 52.86 7.60
C ALA A 7 -39.03 52.14 6.34
N MET A 8 -38.96 52.88 5.23
CA MET A 8 -38.34 52.46 3.98
C MET A 8 -36.84 52.21 4.23
N ASN A 9 -36.43 50.95 4.21
CA ASN A 9 -35.01 50.57 4.15
C ASN A 9 -34.37 51.22 2.92
N LYS A 10 -33.38 52.08 3.15
CA LYS A 10 -32.61 52.73 2.08
C LYS A 10 -31.88 51.65 1.26
N PRO A 11 -31.93 51.71 -0.09
CA PRO A 11 -31.26 50.74 -0.98
C PRO A 11 -29.73 50.68 -0.80
N GLU A 12 -29.13 51.67 -0.13
CA GLU A 12 -27.70 51.70 0.19
C GLU A 12 -27.31 50.69 1.28
N ASP A 13 -28.20 50.37 2.24
CA ASP A 13 -27.90 49.44 3.33
C ASP A 13 -27.96 47.97 2.88
N LEU A 14 -28.86 47.66 1.93
CA LEU A 14 -28.89 46.35 1.24
C LEU A 14 -27.62 46.12 0.40
N SER A 15 -27.14 47.15 -0.29
CA SER A 15 -25.91 47.05 -1.08
C SER A 15 -24.68 46.79 -0.20
N ARG A 16 -24.57 47.47 0.95
CA ARG A 16 -23.45 47.29 1.90
C ARG A 16 -23.47 45.92 2.59
N SER A 17 -24.64 45.41 2.97
CA SER A 17 -24.78 44.10 3.61
C SER A 17 -24.47 42.94 2.64
N LEU A 18 -24.92 43.02 1.39
CA LEU A 18 -24.60 42.03 0.36
C LEU A 18 -23.11 42.03 -0.01
N LEU A 19 -22.47 43.20 -0.11
CA LEU A 19 -21.04 43.30 -0.37
C LEU A 19 -20.18 42.79 0.80
N SER A 20 -20.62 43.02 2.04
CA SER A 20 -20.01 42.47 3.25
C SER A 20 -20.10 40.94 3.27
N ALA A 21 -21.30 40.38 3.07
CA ALA A 21 -21.52 38.94 3.01
C ALA A 21 -20.70 38.27 1.89
N ARG A 22 -20.62 38.90 0.71
CA ARG A 22 -19.85 38.39 -0.45
C ARG A 22 -18.34 38.42 -0.22
N ARG A 23 -17.80 39.43 0.48
CA ARG A 23 -16.37 39.48 0.87
C ARG A 23 -16.03 38.43 1.94
N THR A 24 -16.93 38.21 2.90
CA THR A 24 -16.73 37.20 3.95
C THR A 24 -16.83 35.78 3.39
N GLY A 25 -17.76 35.52 2.48
CA GLY A 25 -17.87 34.24 1.77
C GLY A 25 -16.64 33.93 0.91
N ARG A 26 -16.09 34.92 0.19
CA ARG A 26 -14.85 34.74 -0.59
C ARG A 26 -13.64 34.43 0.30
N LYS A 27 -13.51 35.10 1.45
CA LYS A 27 -12.44 34.81 2.42
C LYS A 27 -12.56 33.40 3.00
N LEU A 28 -13.78 32.98 3.35
CA LEU A 28 -14.03 31.63 3.86
C LEU A 28 -13.72 30.57 2.80
N LEU A 29 -14.14 30.76 1.54
CA LEU A 29 -13.83 29.84 0.44
C LEU A 29 -12.33 29.74 0.16
N LEU A 30 -11.60 30.85 0.20
CA LEU A 30 -10.14 30.84 0.06
C LEU A 30 -9.46 30.13 1.23
N MET A 31 -9.94 30.35 2.46
CA MET A 31 -9.42 29.67 3.66
C MET A 31 -9.66 28.16 3.57
N LEU A 32 -10.88 27.72 3.26
CA LEU A 32 -11.23 26.32 3.07
C LEU A 32 -10.44 25.68 1.93
N GLY A 33 -10.30 26.39 0.80
CA GLY A 33 -9.47 25.94 -0.31
C GLY A 33 -8.00 25.77 0.08
N SER A 34 -7.42 26.74 0.78
CA SER A 34 -6.03 26.66 1.25
C SER A 34 -5.83 25.53 2.27
N LEU A 35 -6.80 25.32 3.17
CA LEU A 35 -6.77 24.24 4.13
C LEU A 35 -6.85 22.87 3.43
N ALA A 36 -7.70 22.75 2.41
CA ALA A 36 -7.77 21.54 1.60
C ALA A 36 -6.45 21.25 0.87
N VAL A 37 -5.82 22.27 0.27
CA VAL A 37 -4.49 22.10 -0.37
C VAL A 37 -3.42 21.70 0.64
N LEU A 38 -3.42 22.28 1.85
CA LEU A 38 -2.46 21.90 2.88
C LEU A 38 -2.71 20.48 3.40
N ALA A 39 -3.98 20.09 3.60
CA ALA A 39 -4.32 18.77 4.13
C ALA A 39 -4.10 17.65 3.10
N PHE A 40 -4.44 17.89 1.83
CA PHE A 40 -4.45 16.86 0.80
C PHE A 40 -3.35 17.00 -0.24
N GLY A 41 -2.77 18.18 -0.43
CA GLY A 41 -1.69 18.39 -1.40
C GLY A 41 -0.30 18.25 -0.79
N LEU A 42 -0.10 18.76 0.43
CA LEU A 42 1.21 18.78 1.07
C LEU A 42 1.82 17.38 1.27
N PRO A 43 1.08 16.33 1.70
CA PRO A 43 1.66 14.99 1.85
C PRO A 43 2.24 14.45 0.54
N PHE A 44 1.49 14.59 -0.56
CA PHE A 44 1.94 14.14 -1.88
C PHE A 44 3.11 14.97 -2.39
N ALA A 45 3.15 16.27 -2.10
CA ALA A 45 4.29 17.11 -2.44
C ALA A 45 5.56 16.69 -1.69
N VAL A 46 5.44 16.29 -0.43
CA VAL A 46 6.56 15.73 0.35
C VAL A 46 7.05 14.42 -0.27
N ASP A 47 6.13 13.50 -0.58
CA ASP A 47 6.46 12.23 -1.23
C ASP A 47 7.15 12.46 -2.58
N ALA A 48 6.69 13.41 -3.39
CA ALA A 48 7.25 13.71 -4.70
C ALA A 48 8.70 14.23 -4.63
N VAL A 49 9.09 14.86 -3.52
CA VAL A 49 10.45 15.36 -3.30
C VAL A 49 11.36 14.29 -2.70
N ILE A 50 10.86 13.52 -1.73
CA ILE A 50 11.69 12.57 -0.95
C ILE A 50 11.76 11.20 -1.64
N ALA A 51 10.64 10.74 -2.19
CA ALA A 51 10.46 9.42 -2.77
C ALA A 51 9.78 9.52 -4.16
N PRO A 52 10.38 10.24 -5.13
CA PRO A 52 9.77 10.44 -6.45
C PRO A 52 9.46 9.13 -7.18
N TRP A 53 10.24 8.07 -6.93
CA TRP A 53 10.02 6.72 -7.45
C TRP A 53 8.62 6.17 -7.14
N ALA A 54 7.99 6.61 -6.05
CA ALA A 54 6.71 6.09 -5.61
C ALA A 54 5.57 6.39 -6.58
N PHE A 55 5.71 7.47 -7.33
CA PHE A 55 4.77 7.86 -8.38
C PHE A 55 5.00 7.08 -9.67
N PHE A 56 6.05 6.27 -9.78
CA PHE A 56 6.44 5.59 -11.03
C PHE A 56 6.65 4.07 -10.84
N MET A 57 6.12 3.50 -9.75
CA MET A 57 6.12 2.05 -9.54
C MET A 57 5.37 1.34 -10.67
N GLY A 58 5.94 0.26 -11.21
CA GLY A 58 5.40 -0.40 -12.41
C GLY A 58 5.67 0.35 -13.73
N GLY A 59 6.55 1.36 -13.73
CA GLY A 59 7.01 2.03 -14.95
C GLY A 59 6.05 3.08 -15.52
N HIS A 60 5.01 3.46 -14.79
CA HIS A 60 4.04 4.49 -15.21
C HIS A 60 3.58 5.35 -14.05
N PHE A 61 3.05 6.54 -14.37
CA PHE A 61 2.70 7.54 -13.36
C PHE A 61 1.43 7.20 -12.58
N HIS A 62 1.52 7.26 -11.25
CA HIS A 62 0.42 7.12 -10.30
C HIS A 62 0.24 8.42 -9.53
N LEU A 63 -0.96 9.01 -9.56
CA LEU A 63 -1.24 10.21 -8.75
C LEU A 63 -1.17 9.91 -7.24
N ASN A 64 -1.55 8.69 -6.86
CA ASN A 64 -1.39 8.19 -5.50
C ASN A 64 -0.07 7.41 -5.43
N PRO A 65 0.92 7.80 -4.60
CA PRO A 65 2.23 7.17 -4.50
C PRO A 65 2.17 5.82 -3.77
N LYS A 66 1.32 4.92 -4.29
CA LYS A 66 0.98 3.63 -3.74
C LYS A 66 0.84 2.66 -4.90
N TRP A 67 1.49 1.52 -4.78
CA TRP A 67 1.40 0.45 -5.74
C TRP A 67 0.75 -0.78 -5.12
N THR A 68 -0.03 -1.50 -5.92
CA THR A 68 -0.71 -2.74 -5.51
C THR A 68 -0.43 -3.81 -6.53
N GLY A 69 -0.02 -4.98 -6.07
CA GLY A 69 0.22 -6.10 -6.96
C GLY A 69 -0.05 -7.43 -6.33
N TRP A 70 -0.27 -8.43 -7.17
CA TRP A 70 -0.50 -9.80 -6.76
C TRP A 70 0.23 -10.78 -7.66
N GLY A 71 0.46 -11.99 -7.16
CA GLY A 71 1.13 -13.03 -7.91
C GLY A 71 0.85 -14.41 -7.33
N ARG A 72 1.02 -15.43 -8.18
CA ARG A 72 0.97 -16.85 -7.77
C ARG A 72 2.39 -17.38 -7.60
N MET A 73 2.51 -18.38 -6.73
CA MET A 73 3.75 -19.07 -6.42
C MET A 73 3.47 -20.56 -6.34
N HIS A 74 4.42 -21.36 -6.81
CA HIS A 74 4.38 -22.81 -6.73
C HIS A 74 5.59 -23.31 -5.94
N SER A 75 5.34 -24.06 -4.86
CA SER A 75 6.34 -24.73 -4.07
C SER A 75 6.18 -26.23 -4.26
N ASN A 76 7.25 -26.92 -4.69
CA ASN A 76 7.21 -28.38 -4.84
C ASN A 76 7.02 -29.09 -3.50
N THR A 77 7.40 -28.43 -2.41
CA THR A 77 7.34 -28.98 -1.06
C THR A 77 6.07 -28.61 -0.31
N SER A 78 5.54 -27.40 -0.52
CA SER A 78 4.51 -26.81 0.34
C SER A 78 3.23 -26.43 -0.41
N GLY A 79 3.18 -26.62 -1.73
CA GLY A 79 1.99 -26.44 -2.56
C GLY A 79 1.90 -25.06 -3.22
N ASP A 80 0.69 -24.72 -3.69
CA ASP A 80 0.44 -23.46 -4.38
C ASP A 80 -0.02 -22.33 -3.44
N TYR A 81 0.38 -21.11 -3.80
CA TYR A 81 0.06 -19.90 -3.06
C TYR A 81 -0.31 -18.76 -4.00
N ALA A 82 -1.06 -17.79 -3.48
CA ALA A 82 -1.14 -16.46 -4.07
C ALA A 82 -0.94 -15.40 -2.99
N ILE A 83 -0.27 -14.32 -3.35
CA ILE A 83 0.00 -13.19 -2.48
C ILE A 83 -0.46 -11.91 -3.14
N TYR A 84 -1.02 -11.00 -2.34
CA TYR A 84 -1.33 -9.62 -2.70
C TYR A 84 -0.59 -8.70 -1.75
N ILE A 85 0.01 -7.63 -2.28
CA ILE A 85 0.68 -6.62 -1.50
C ILE A 85 0.27 -5.22 -1.95
N THR A 86 0.30 -4.31 -1.01
CA THR A 86 0.20 -2.87 -1.21
C THR A 86 1.44 -2.26 -0.59
N ILE A 87 2.14 -1.40 -1.33
CA ILE A 87 3.36 -0.72 -0.87
C ILE A 87 3.30 0.78 -1.16
N ALA A 88 3.86 1.56 -0.25
CA ALA A 88 4.03 3.00 -0.35
C ALA A 88 5.34 3.42 0.36
N PRO A 89 5.86 4.64 0.14
CA PRO A 89 6.98 5.17 0.88
C PRO A 89 6.77 5.11 2.39
N SER A 90 7.76 4.59 3.11
CA SER A 90 7.81 4.68 4.56
C SER A 90 8.68 5.86 4.96
N LEU A 91 8.07 7.01 5.25
CA LEU A 91 8.79 8.21 5.65
C LEU A 91 8.78 8.37 7.17
N GLY A 92 9.91 8.72 7.78
CA GLY A 92 9.99 8.95 9.22
C GLY A 92 11.41 8.89 9.79
N ARG A 93 11.53 9.08 11.11
CA ARG A 93 12.81 9.02 11.80
C ARG A 93 13.35 7.58 11.78
N GLY A 94 14.53 7.38 11.19
CA GLY A 94 15.14 6.06 11.05
C GLY A 94 14.77 5.31 9.77
N HIS A 95 13.95 5.90 8.90
CA HIS A 95 13.64 5.36 7.58
C HIS A 95 14.47 6.04 6.48
N SER A 96 14.91 5.27 5.50
CA SER A 96 15.54 5.74 4.26
C SER A 96 14.48 6.26 3.28
N SER A 97 14.86 7.12 2.34
CA SER A 97 13.99 7.56 1.23
C SER A 97 13.60 6.44 0.26
N THR A 98 14.16 5.25 0.45
CA THR A 98 13.90 4.03 -0.32
C THR A 98 13.11 2.99 0.44
N ASP A 99 12.79 3.25 1.71
CA ASP A 99 12.06 2.29 2.53
C ASP A 99 10.59 2.26 2.09
N ILE A 100 10.03 1.06 2.11
CA ILE A 100 8.62 0.83 1.78
C ILE A 100 7.89 0.24 2.97
N ALA A 101 6.62 0.56 3.08
CA ALA A 101 5.70 -0.03 4.04
C ALA A 101 4.34 -0.28 3.38
N GLY A 102 3.57 -1.18 3.98
CA GLY A 102 2.18 -1.40 3.59
C GLY A 102 1.59 -2.67 4.17
N GLN A 103 0.71 -3.30 3.41
CA GLN A 103 -0.10 -4.42 3.85
C GLN A 103 -0.13 -5.50 2.77
N GLY A 104 -0.40 -6.72 3.17
CA GLY A 104 -0.56 -7.82 2.25
C GLY A 104 -1.53 -8.88 2.74
N ALA A 105 -1.85 -9.79 1.83
CA ALA A 105 -2.62 -10.98 2.12
C ALA A 105 -1.98 -12.16 1.37
N LEU A 106 -1.94 -13.32 2.01
CA LEU A 106 -1.47 -14.57 1.42
C LEU A 106 -2.59 -15.60 1.54
N CYS A 107 -2.84 -16.37 0.48
CA CYS A 107 -3.70 -17.53 0.51
C CYS A 107 -2.94 -18.79 0.08
N THR A 108 -3.31 -19.92 0.69
CA THR A 108 -2.73 -21.23 0.43
C THR A 108 -3.71 -22.08 -0.38
N GLN A 109 -3.22 -23.13 -1.04
CA GLN A 109 -4.06 -24.14 -1.70
C GLN A 109 -5.07 -24.77 -0.74
N GLY A 110 -4.68 -25.00 0.52
CA GLY A 110 -5.57 -25.48 1.59
C GLY A 110 -6.70 -24.52 1.96
N GLY A 111 -6.65 -23.28 1.45
CA GLY A 111 -7.70 -22.29 1.58
C GLY A 111 -7.57 -21.35 2.77
N ASP A 112 -6.48 -21.46 3.52
CA ASP A 112 -6.14 -20.52 4.58
C ASP A 112 -5.80 -19.14 4.00
N LYS A 113 -6.05 -18.11 4.81
CA LYS A 113 -5.71 -16.72 4.47
C LYS A 113 -5.00 -16.05 5.63
N TYR A 114 -3.90 -15.37 5.32
CA TYR A 114 -3.07 -14.66 6.28
C TYR A 114 -3.01 -13.20 5.91
N SER A 115 -3.32 -12.31 6.86
CA SER A 115 -3.09 -10.87 6.72
C SER A 115 -1.67 -10.55 7.16
N LEU A 116 -0.97 -9.73 6.37
CA LEU A 116 0.46 -9.44 6.52
C LEU A 116 0.68 -7.93 6.63
N SER A 117 1.60 -7.55 7.50
CA SER A 117 2.29 -6.26 7.41
C SER A 117 3.42 -6.39 6.40
N VAL A 118 3.62 -5.38 5.57
CA VAL A 118 4.70 -5.37 4.56
C VAL A 118 5.68 -4.27 4.93
N ALA A 119 6.96 -4.64 5.00
CA ALA A 119 8.07 -3.70 5.06
C ALA A 119 9.06 -4.04 3.93
N GLY A 120 10.00 -3.15 3.65
CA GLY A 120 11.00 -3.43 2.63
C GLY A 120 11.87 -2.24 2.31
N SER A 121 12.68 -2.39 1.28
CA SER A 121 13.43 -1.28 0.70
C SER A 121 13.69 -1.49 -0.78
N LEU A 122 13.84 -0.38 -1.50
CA LEU A 122 14.33 -0.34 -2.86
C LEU A 122 15.83 -0.03 -2.90
N GLU A 123 16.43 -0.30 -4.05
CA GLU A 123 17.79 0.13 -4.36
C GLU A 123 17.98 1.64 -4.15
N LYS A 124 19.15 2.04 -3.63
CA LYS A 124 19.48 3.46 -3.45
C LYS A 124 19.64 4.14 -4.80
N GLY A 125 19.13 5.38 -4.91
CA GLY A 125 19.27 6.17 -6.12
C GLY A 125 18.30 5.79 -7.24
N SER A 126 17.20 5.09 -6.92
CA SER A 126 16.19 4.64 -7.89
C SER A 126 15.42 5.75 -8.64
N GLY A 127 15.66 7.03 -8.35
CA GLY A 127 15.12 8.16 -9.13
C GLY A 127 13.62 8.05 -9.39
N VAL A 128 13.22 8.13 -10.66
CA VAL A 128 11.84 7.84 -11.13
C VAL A 128 11.75 6.56 -11.96
N ASP A 129 12.88 5.99 -12.38
CA ASP A 129 12.90 4.79 -13.22
C ASP A 129 13.32 3.58 -12.38
N LEU A 130 12.34 2.71 -12.15
CA LEU A 130 12.54 1.47 -11.42
C LEU A 130 13.02 0.32 -12.30
N GLN A 131 13.11 0.44 -13.62
CA GLN A 131 13.51 -0.69 -14.47
C GLN A 131 14.85 -1.28 -14.04
N GLY A 132 14.86 -2.58 -13.74
CA GLY A 132 16.02 -3.32 -13.29
C GLY A 132 16.46 -3.03 -11.85
N ARG A 133 15.80 -2.12 -11.13
CA ARG A 133 16.13 -1.75 -9.75
C ARG A 133 15.74 -2.83 -8.79
N THR A 134 16.65 -3.09 -7.84
CA THR A 134 16.44 -4.10 -6.82
C THR A 134 15.35 -3.68 -5.84
N ALA A 135 14.53 -4.64 -5.41
CA ALA A 135 13.57 -4.48 -4.33
C ALA A 135 13.67 -5.66 -3.37
N THR A 136 13.56 -5.37 -2.09
CA THR A 136 13.40 -6.39 -1.05
C THR A 136 12.13 -6.12 -0.27
N ILE A 137 11.32 -7.16 -0.08
CA ILE A 137 10.02 -7.10 0.58
C ILE A 137 9.97 -8.14 1.69
N TYR A 138 9.49 -7.73 2.86
CA TYR A 138 9.37 -8.55 4.07
C TYR A 138 7.91 -8.60 4.55
N PRO A 139 7.04 -9.43 3.94
CA PRO A 139 5.71 -9.68 4.45
C PRO A 139 5.78 -10.50 5.73
N HIS A 140 5.21 -10.00 6.82
CA HIS A 140 5.22 -10.67 8.11
C HIS A 140 3.91 -10.41 8.86
N ASN A 141 3.45 -11.37 9.64
CA ASN A 141 2.31 -11.19 10.53
C ASN A 141 2.76 -11.11 12.00
N TYR A 142 3.52 -10.07 12.37
CA TYR A 142 3.95 -9.94 13.77
C TYR A 142 2.83 -9.35 14.64
N ASN A 143 2.30 -10.14 15.58
CA ASN A 143 1.40 -9.63 16.62
C ASN A 143 2.06 -9.71 18.01
N PRO A 144 2.52 -8.59 18.59
CA PRO A 144 3.19 -8.59 19.90
C PRO A 144 2.29 -9.03 21.07
N ARG A 145 0.97 -9.09 20.87
CA ARG A 145 -0.01 -9.52 21.88
C ARG A 145 -0.38 -10.99 21.80
N ARG A 146 0.06 -11.72 20.76
CA ARG A 146 -0.15 -13.17 20.64
C ARG A 146 1.15 -13.88 21.01
N THR A 147 1.15 -14.61 22.11
CA THR A 147 2.25 -15.50 22.49
C THR A 147 2.15 -16.78 21.66
N GLY A 148 2.95 -16.88 20.60
CA GLY A 148 3.02 -18.05 19.72
C GLY A 148 3.41 -17.63 18.31
N HIS A 149 4.63 -17.98 17.88
CA HIS A 149 5.23 -17.57 16.61
C HIS A 149 4.70 -18.39 15.41
N ASN A 150 3.39 -18.62 15.34
CA ASN A 150 2.78 -19.34 14.21
C ASN A 150 2.30 -18.32 13.17
N ASP A 151 3.19 -17.45 12.73
CA ASP A 151 2.90 -16.39 11.77
C ASP A 151 3.92 -16.48 10.64
N PRO A 152 3.49 -16.44 9.37
CA PRO A 152 4.43 -16.52 8.26
C PRO A 152 5.30 -15.26 8.24
N SER A 153 6.61 -15.47 8.24
CA SER A 153 7.61 -14.43 8.02
C SER A 153 8.28 -14.73 6.69
N LEU A 154 7.91 -13.96 5.67
CA LEU A 154 8.39 -14.13 4.31
C LEU A 154 9.41 -13.05 3.97
N GLU A 155 10.33 -13.41 3.08
CA GLU A 155 11.31 -12.49 2.53
C GLU A 155 11.35 -12.72 1.03
N PHE A 156 11.19 -11.65 0.25
CA PHE A 156 11.26 -11.70 -1.20
C PHE A 156 12.30 -10.71 -1.68
N ARG A 157 13.20 -11.16 -2.55
CA ARG A 157 14.25 -10.34 -3.17
C ARG A 157 14.18 -10.44 -4.67
N GLY A 158 14.36 -9.33 -5.35
CA GLY A 158 14.41 -9.34 -6.80
C GLY A 158 14.49 -7.95 -7.37
N ARG A 159 13.87 -7.75 -8.52
CA ARG A 159 13.98 -6.50 -9.27
C ARG A 159 12.71 -6.19 -10.04
N TRP A 160 12.47 -4.91 -10.23
CA TRP A 160 11.47 -4.44 -11.16
C TRP A 160 11.86 -4.79 -12.60
N ASN A 161 10.93 -5.40 -13.32
CA ASN A 161 10.96 -5.57 -14.75
C ASN A 161 9.61 -5.07 -15.28
N ASN A 162 9.53 -3.74 -15.41
CA ASN A 162 8.27 -3.02 -15.54
C ASN A 162 7.34 -3.65 -16.60
N PRO A 163 6.03 -3.78 -16.31
CA PRO A 163 5.35 -3.31 -15.10
C PRO A 163 5.49 -4.26 -13.89
N ASP A 164 6.12 -5.42 -14.07
CA ASP A 164 6.12 -6.49 -13.09
C ASP A 164 7.25 -6.34 -12.08
N LEU A 165 7.01 -6.82 -10.86
CA LEU A 165 8.04 -6.99 -9.86
C LEU A 165 8.37 -8.49 -9.73
N VAL A 166 9.55 -8.87 -10.24
CA VAL A 166 10.03 -10.26 -10.27
C VAL A 166 10.89 -10.51 -9.04
N LEU A 167 10.54 -11.52 -8.26
CA LEU A 167 11.04 -11.81 -6.93
C LEU A 167 11.35 -13.30 -6.74
N GLU A 168 12.16 -13.59 -5.74
CA GLU A 168 12.45 -14.93 -5.23
C GLU A 168 12.35 -14.92 -3.70
N ASP A 169 11.80 -15.98 -3.11
CA ASP A 169 11.47 -16.04 -1.67
C ASP A 169 12.66 -16.33 -0.73
N GLU A 170 13.86 -16.53 -1.28
CA GLU A 170 15.07 -16.93 -0.52
C GLU A 170 14.82 -18.12 0.46
N GLY A 171 13.92 -19.03 0.06
CA GLY A 171 13.48 -20.20 0.81
C GLY A 171 12.60 -19.91 2.03
N SER A 172 12.07 -18.70 2.18
CA SER A 172 11.19 -18.31 3.29
C SER A 172 9.85 -19.04 3.30
N ILE A 173 9.30 -19.41 2.14
CA ILE A 173 8.07 -20.21 2.03
C ILE A 173 8.29 -21.59 2.64
N SER A 174 9.34 -22.30 2.21
CA SER A 174 9.66 -23.65 2.71
C SER A 174 9.96 -23.68 4.23
N ARG A 175 10.34 -22.54 4.82
CA ARG A 175 10.53 -22.41 6.28
C ARG A 175 9.23 -22.12 7.02
N ALA A 176 8.34 -21.36 6.40
CA ALA A 176 7.08 -20.90 7.02
C ALA A 176 5.97 -21.94 6.92
N PHE A 177 5.98 -22.79 5.90
CA PHE A 177 4.92 -23.76 5.63
C PHE A 177 5.43 -25.20 5.67
N ASP A 178 4.56 -26.11 6.11
CA ASP A 178 4.79 -27.55 6.06
C ASP A 178 4.36 -28.14 4.71
N SER A 179 4.57 -29.44 4.53
CA SER A 179 4.25 -30.12 3.27
C SER A 179 2.76 -30.22 2.94
N ASN A 180 1.89 -29.86 3.89
CA ASN A 180 0.45 -29.78 3.67
C ASN A 180 0.01 -28.35 3.34
N GLY A 181 0.95 -27.41 3.20
CA GLY A 181 0.70 -26.00 2.95
C GLY A 181 0.18 -25.24 4.18
N GLY A 182 0.17 -25.87 5.35
CA GLY A 182 -0.17 -25.24 6.63
C GLY A 182 1.04 -24.56 7.26
N LEU A 183 0.84 -23.62 8.19
CA LEU A 183 1.97 -23.01 8.90
C LEU A 183 2.74 -24.03 9.71
N ALA A 184 4.06 -24.04 9.54
CA ALA A 184 4.96 -24.89 10.29
C ALA A 184 4.85 -24.55 11.79
N LYS A 185 4.65 -25.56 12.64
CA LYS A 185 4.55 -25.35 14.09
C LYS A 185 5.95 -25.17 14.68
N SER A 186 6.13 -24.19 15.56
CA SER A 186 7.39 -23.86 16.25
C SER A 186 8.14 -25.04 16.92
N ASN A 187 7.47 -26.15 17.23
CA ASN A 187 8.08 -27.33 17.86
C ASN A 187 8.61 -28.35 16.85
N GLN A 188 8.32 -28.17 15.56
CA GLN A 188 8.92 -28.93 14.49
C GLN A 188 10.19 -28.20 14.06
N ALA A 189 11.28 -28.93 13.81
CA ALA A 189 12.49 -28.34 13.25
C ALA A 189 12.08 -27.60 11.98
N HIS A 190 12.24 -26.27 11.97
CA HIS A 190 11.96 -25.46 10.78
C HIS A 190 12.64 -26.15 9.60
N PRO A 191 11.90 -26.47 8.53
CA PRO A 191 12.50 -27.18 7.42
C PRO A 191 13.73 -26.39 6.98
N ARG A 192 14.87 -27.07 6.81
CA ARG A 192 16.04 -26.44 6.19
C ARG A 192 15.59 -25.87 4.84
N ILE A 193 16.24 -24.83 4.34
CA ILE A 193 15.93 -24.29 3.00
C ILE A 193 15.95 -25.46 2.01
N GLN A 194 14.77 -25.85 1.53
CA GLN A 194 14.59 -26.99 0.64
C GLN A 194 14.57 -26.53 -0.81
N GLU A 195 13.94 -25.39 -1.05
CA GLU A 195 13.81 -24.80 -2.38
C GLU A 195 13.70 -23.28 -2.26
N LYS A 196 13.85 -22.62 -3.40
CA LYS A 196 13.49 -21.23 -3.57
C LYS A 196 12.33 -21.14 -4.56
N VAL A 197 11.39 -20.26 -4.28
CA VAL A 197 10.15 -20.08 -5.01
C VAL A 197 10.18 -18.74 -5.71
N SER A 198 9.97 -18.75 -7.03
CA SER A 198 9.84 -17.54 -7.82
C SER A 198 8.44 -16.94 -7.67
N LEU A 199 8.38 -15.62 -7.63
CA LEU A 199 7.17 -14.83 -7.54
C LEU A 199 7.24 -13.69 -8.55
N THR A 200 6.23 -13.56 -9.41
CA THR A 200 6.05 -12.36 -10.22
C THR A 200 4.81 -11.65 -9.74
N LEU A 201 4.99 -10.44 -9.20
CA LEU A 201 3.88 -9.58 -8.83
C LEU A 201 3.51 -8.70 -10.03
N GLN A 202 2.29 -8.87 -10.48
CA GLN A 202 1.67 -8.04 -11.50
C GLN A 202 0.82 -6.99 -10.81
N GLU A 203 0.80 -5.79 -11.36
CA GLU A 203 -0.09 -4.75 -10.87
C GLU A 203 -1.55 -5.19 -11.00
N GLY A 204 -2.31 -5.01 -9.92
CA GLY A 204 -3.70 -5.48 -9.90
C GLY A 204 -4.42 -5.19 -8.60
N SER A 205 -5.71 -5.51 -8.60
CA SER A 205 -6.63 -5.21 -7.52
C SER A 205 -6.76 -6.35 -6.51
N SER A 206 -7.33 -6.05 -5.33
CA SER A 206 -7.71 -7.09 -4.37
C SER A 206 -8.72 -8.09 -4.94
N SER A 207 -9.57 -7.70 -5.90
CA SER A 207 -10.50 -8.64 -6.56
C SER A 207 -9.78 -9.66 -7.43
N ASP A 208 -8.70 -9.27 -8.10
CA ASP A 208 -7.90 -10.19 -8.93
C ASP A 208 -7.20 -11.23 -8.03
N PHE A 209 -6.67 -10.78 -6.90
CA PHE A 209 -6.16 -11.66 -5.85
C PHE A 209 -7.22 -12.63 -5.32
N GLU A 210 -8.43 -12.15 -5.02
CA GLU A 210 -9.51 -13.02 -4.54
C GLU A 210 -9.92 -14.08 -5.59
N ALA A 211 -9.94 -13.71 -6.87
CA ALA A 211 -10.15 -14.65 -7.96
C ALA A 211 -9.03 -15.69 -8.05
N ALA A 212 -7.76 -15.28 -7.88
CA ALA A 212 -6.63 -16.18 -7.84
C ALA A 212 -6.69 -17.15 -6.66
N CYS A 213 -7.04 -16.68 -5.46
CA CYS A 213 -7.25 -17.54 -4.30
C CYS A 213 -8.39 -18.53 -4.49
N ALA A 214 -9.47 -18.13 -5.16
CA ALA A 214 -10.57 -19.02 -5.48
C ALA A 214 -10.19 -20.10 -6.52
N ALA A 215 -9.25 -19.80 -7.41
CA ALA A 215 -8.72 -20.76 -8.38
C ALA A 215 -7.85 -21.84 -7.69
N LEU A 216 -7.01 -21.46 -6.72
CA LEU A 216 -6.15 -22.40 -5.98
C LEU A 216 -6.94 -23.51 -5.28
N LYS A 217 -8.14 -23.22 -4.79
CA LYS A 217 -8.98 -24.21 -4.09
C LYS A 217 -9.56 -25.29 -5.01
N ARG A 218 -9.48 -25.11 -6.32
CA ARG A 218 -10.09 -26.01 -7.32
C ARG A 218 -9.10 -27.01 -7.89
N ASP A 219 -7.82 -26.84 -7.60
CA ASP A 219 -6.69 -27.66 -8.03
C ASP A 219 -6.32 -28.66 -6.92
#